data_AF-V4T7X7-F1
#
_entry.id   AF-V4T7X7-F1
#
_cell.length_a   1.000
_cell.length_b   1.000
_cell.length_c   1.000
_cell.angle_alpha   90.00
_cell.angle_beta   90.00
_cell.angle_gamma   90.00
#
_symmetry.space_group_name_H-M   'P 1'
#
loop_
_entity.id
_entity.type
_entity.pdbx_description
1 polymer ?
#
loop_
_entity_poly.entity_id
_entity_poly.type
_entity_poly.pdbx_seq_one_letter_code
_entity_poly.pdbx_strand_id
1 'polypeptide(L)'
;MTIILRYVDCDGYIREHFFEVVNVMETTAVTLKKEISLQVKSQDILNVVHLVSTTKKLLQRLRDNGWETFIKNVVLFCEKNEIDMPDLKARHMKGRGRSCQQNDYITVEHYYHYDIFNVVIDFQLIKLNNKFTKQTLELFGTFHS
;
A
#
# COMPACT_ATOMS: atom_id res chain seq x y z
N MET A 1 30.82 30.79 25.42
CA MET A 1 30.20 32.12 25.64
C MET A 1 29.07 31.91 26.62
N THR A 2 29.08 32.61 27.74
CA THR A 2 28.09 32.43 28.81
C THR A 2 26.95 33.41 28.62
N ILE A 3 25.71 32.92 28.68
CA ILE A 3 24.52 33.77 28.65
C ILE A 3 23.92 33.76 30.05
N ILE A 4 23.70 34.96 30.60
CA ILE A 4 23.08 35.16 31.91
C ILE A 4 21.67 35.68 31.66
N LEU A 5 20.68 34.89 32.07
CA LEU A 5 19.29 35.31 32.05
C LEU A 5 18.91 35.80 33.45
N ARG A 6 18.50 37.07 33.52
CA ARG A 6 17.91 37.66 34.72
C ARG A 6 16.41 37.75 34.53
N TYR A 7 15.66 37.29 35.52
CA TYR A 7 14.23 37.52 35.57
C TYR A 7 13.81 37.79 37.01
N VAL A 8 12.69 38.48 37.16
CA VAL A 8 12.08 38.77 38.45
C VAL A 8 11.07 37.67 38.73
N ASP A 9 11.17 37.02 39.88
CA ASP A 9 10.22 35.99 40.27
C ASP A 9 8.88 36.58 40.74
N CYS A 10 7.92 35.73 41.04
CA CYS A 10 6.59 36.12 41.51
C CYS A 10 6.59 36.84 42.87
N ASP A 11 7.69 36.75 43.63
CA ASP A 11 7.88 37.43 44.91
C ASP A 11 8.68 38.75 44.75
N GLY A 12 9.04 39.11 43.52
CA GLY A 12 9.72 40.37 43.19
C GLY A 12 11.26 40.33 43.29
N TYR A 13 11.85 39.16 43.53
CA TYR A 13 13.31 39.03 43.65
C TYR A 13 13.94 38.74 42.28
N ILE A 14 15.04 39.44 41.98
CA ILE A 14 15.83 39.15 40.78
C ILE A 14 16.60 37.86 41.01
N ARG A 15 16.33 36.86 40.19
CA ARG A 15 17.13 35.62 40.14
C ARG A 15 17.93 35.56 38.85
N GLU A 16 19.15 35.06 38.99
CA GLU A 16 20.06 34.85 37.86
C GLU A 16 20.29 33.35 37.67
N HIS A 17 20.15 32.87 36.44
CA HIS A 17 20.59 31.53 36.07
C HIS A 17 21.74 31.60 35.08
N PHE A 18 22.81 30.88 35.41
CA PHE A 18 23.99 30.76 34.58
C PHE A 18 23.85 29.54 33.68
N PHE A 19 23.82 29.77 32.37
CA PHE A 19 23.92 28.72 31.37
C PHE A 19 25.25 28.86 30.64
N GLU A 20 26.12 27.86 30.80
CA GLU A 20 27.31 27.73 29.98
C GLU A 20 26.90 27.09 28.65
N VAL A 21 26.95 27.87 27.56
CA VAL A 21 26.79 27.31 26.22
C VAL A 21 28.11 26.67 25.84
N VAL A 22 28.21 25.35 26.04
CA VAL A 22 29.24 24.53 25.42
C VAL A 22 28.93 24.47 23.93
N ASN A 23 29.81 25.05 23.12
CA ASN A 23 29.74 24.87 21.68
C ASN A 23 30.14 23.42 21.36
N VAL A 24 29.16 22.57 21.07
CA VAL A 24 29.41 21.24 20.53
C VAL A 24 29.55 21.40 19.01
N MET A 25 30.78 21.60 18.58
CA MET A 25 31.19 21.75 17.18
C MET A 25 30.87 20.48 16.38
N GLU A 26 29.75 20.50 15.68
CA GLU A 26 29.54 19.98 14.31
C GLU A 26 29.64 18.45 14.06
N THR A 27 30.20 17.66 14.96
CA THR A 27 30.37 16.19 14.77
C THR A 27 29.20 15.39 15.30
N THR A 28 28.65 15.73 16.47
CA THR A 28 27.50 15.02 17.05
C THR A 28 26.20 15.38 16.34
N ALA A 29 25.98 16.65 15.97
CA ALA A 29 24.78 17.07 15.25
C ALA A 29 24.70 16.46 13.84
N VAL A 30 25.83 16.40 13.10
CA VAL A 30 25.89 15.74 11.78
C VAL A 30 25.72 14.23 11.91
N THR A 31 26.35 13.61 12.92
CA THR A 31 26.20 12.16 13.18
C THR A 31 24.77 11.81 13.60
N LEU A 32 24.15 12.57 14.50
CA LEU A 32 22.75 12.40 14.90
C LEU A 32 21.79 12.63 13.74
N LYS A 33 22.02 13.67 12.92
CA LYS A 33 21.22 13.92 11.71
C LYS A 33 21.34 12.77 10.71
N LYS A 34 22.55 12.23 10.52
CA LYS A 34 22.80 11.07 9.66
C LYS A 34 22.08 9.84 10.20
N GLU A 35 22.17 9.60 11.51
CA GLU A 35 21.53 8.45 12.17
C GLU A 35 20.01 8.50 12.08
N ILE A 36 19.41 9.66 12.38
CA ILE A 36 17.96 9.89 12.22
C ILE A 36 17.55 9.72 10.75
N SER A 37 18.33 10.26 9.81
CA SER A 37 18.04 10.12 8.37
C SER A 37 18.12 8.67 7.89
N LEU A 38 19.04 7.88 8.45
CA LEU A 38 19.16 6.44 8.17
C LEU A 38 17.98 5.67 8.76
N GLN A 39 17.60 5.95 10.00
CA GLN A 39 16.44 5.34 10.66
C GLN A 39 15.12 5.66 9.96
N VAL A 40 14.92 6.91 9.53
CA VAL A 40 13.72 7.30 8.77
C VAL A 40 13.69 6.57 7.43
N LYS A 41 14.81 6.52 6.70
CA LYS A 41 14.89 5.79 5.42
C LYS A 41 14.64 4.30 5.59
N SER A 42 15.20 3.67 6.63
CA SER A 42 14.96 2.25 6.88
C SER A 42 13.50 1.97 7.25
N GLN A 43 12.88 2.83 8.06
CA GLN A 43 11.46 2.73 8.37
C GLN A 43 10.58 2.90 7.13
N ASP A 44 10.89 3.86 6.25
CA ASP A 44 10.18 4.06 4.99
C ASP A 44 10.28 2.83 4.08
N ILE A 45 11.47 2.24 4.00
CA ILE A 45 11.70 1.00 3.27
C ILE A 45 10.86 -0.14 3.85
N LEU A 46 10.90 -0.35 5.17
CA LEU A 46 10.11 -1.39 5.85
C LEU A 46 8.60 -1.18 5.64
N ASN A 47 8.14 0.07 5.72
CA ASN A 47 6.74 0.43 5.46
C ASN A 47 6.33 0.09 4.01
N VAL A 48 7.18 0.38 3.02
CA VAL A 48 6.93 0.03 1.61
C VAL A 48 6.90 -1.48 1.42
N VAL A 49 7.86 -2.22 1.98
CA VAL A 49 7.90 -3.69 1.92
C VAL A 49 6.63 -4.29 2.53
N HIS A 50 6.23 -3.82 3.70
CA HIS A 50 5.02 -4.26 4.38
C HIS A 50 3.75 -3.93 3.58
N LEU A 51 3.67 -2.74 2.99
CA LEU A 51 2.55 -2.33 2.15
C LEU A 51 2.44 -3.19 0.89
N VAL A 52 3.54 -3.45 0.20
CA VAL A 52 3.57 -4.33 -0.99
C VAL A 52 3.14 -5.74 -0.62
N SER A 53 3.66 -6.29 0.49
CA SER A 53 3.29 -7.63 0.98
C SER A 53 1.81 -7.71 1.33
N THR A 54 1.30 -6.73 2.08
CA THR A 54 -0.13 -6.64 2.45
C THR A 54 -1.02 -6.53 1.23
N THR A 55 -0.65 -5.68 0.26
CA THR A 55 -1.43 -5.50 -0.99
C THR A 55 -1.47 -6.78 -1.81
N LYS A 56 -0.34 -7.50 -1.95
CA LYS A 56 -0.30 -8.80 -2.65
C LYS A 56 -1.23 -9.82 -1.98
N LYS A 57 -1.21 -9.89 -0.64
CA LYS A 57 -2.11 -10.79 0.13
C LYS A 57 -3.58 -10.41 -0.05
N LEU A 58 -3.92 -9.12 -0.06
CA LEU A 58 -5.29 -8.65 -0.27
C LEU A 58 -5.80 -9.00 -1.68
N LEU A 59 -4.97 -8.77 -2.71
CA LEU A 59 -5.31 -9.13 -4.09
C LEU A 59 -5.51 -10.65 -4.25
N GLN A 60 -4.65 -11.47 -3.64
CA GLN A 60 -4.82 -12.92 -3.66
C GLN A 60 -6.12 -13.36 -2.96
N ARG A 61 -6.41 -12.82 -1.77
CA ARG A 61 -7.67 -13.11 -1.09
C ARG A 61 -8.90 -12.69 -1.91
N LEU A 62 -8.82 -11.54 -2.58
CA LEU A 62 -9.88 -11.05 -3.47
C LEU A 62 -10.11 -12.00 -4.65
N ARG A 63 -9.04 -12.52 -5.25
CA ARG A 63 -9.10 -13.49 -6.33
C ARG A 63 -9.70 -14.82 -5.89
N ASP A 64 -9.23 -15.34 -4.75
CA ASP A 64 -9.57 -16.71 -4.33
C ASP A 64 -10.98 -16.81 -3.75
N ASN A 65 -11.44 -15.78 -3.03
CA ASN A 65 -12.71 -15.83 -2.28
C ASN A 65 -13.57 -14.56 -2.40
N GLY A 66 -13.10 -13.56 -3.16
CA GLY A 66 -13.74 -12.24 -3.20
C GLY A 66 -14.86 -12.10 -4.22
N TRP A 67 -14.97 -13.02 -5.19
CA TRP A 67 -15.95 -12.95 -6.27
C TRP A 67 -17.39 -12.82 -5.78
N GLU A 68 -17.85 -13.73 -4.92
CA GLU A 68 -19.24 -13.75 -4.44
C GLU A 68 -19.65 -12.43 -3.77
N THR A 69 -18.74 -11.87 -2.95
CA THR A 69 -18.98 -10.59 -2.28
C THR A 69 -18.96 -9.44 -3.28
N PHE A 70 -18.02 -9.46 -4.23
CA PHE A 70 -17.89 -8.45 -5.27
C PHE A 70 -19.14 -8.40 -6.17
N ILE A 71 -19.55 -9.55 -6.73
CA ILE A 71 -20.68 -9.60 -7.65
C ILE A 71 -21.99 -9.24 -6.95
N LYS A 72 -22.18 -9.65 -5.69
CA LYS A 72 -23.32 -9.23 -4.87
C LYS A 72 -23.38 -7.70 -4.71
N ASN A 73 -22.25 -7.06 -4.42
CA ASN A 73 -22.20 -5.60 -4.30
C ASN A 73 -22.49 -4.90 -5.64
N VAL A 74 -22.03 -5.46 -6.76
CA VAL A 74 -22.34 -4.96 -8.10
C VAL A 74 -23.83 -5.08 -8.40
N VAL A 75 -24.45 -6.23 -8.11
CA VAL A 75 -25.90 -6.44 -8.28
C VAL A 75 -26.69 -5.43 -7.45
N LEU A 76 -26.38 -5.30 -6.15
CA LEU A 76 -27.04 -4.32 -5.27
C LEU A 76 -26.86 -2.88 -5.76
N PHE A 77 -25.69 -2.54 -6.30
CA PHE A 77 -25.44 -1.23 -6.87
C PHE A 77 -26.30 -1.00 -8.12
N CYS A 78 -26.37 -1.98 -9.04
CA CYS A 78 -27.18 -1.87 -10.25
C CYS A 78 -28.67 -1.74 -9.91
N GLU A 79 -29.18 -2.57 -9.01
CA GLU A 79 -30.57 -2.51 -8.52
C GLU A 79 -30.89 -1.13 -7.92
N LYS A 80 -30.00 -0.60 -7.08
CA LYS A 80 -30.19 0.71 -6.44
C LYS A 80 -30.22 1.88 -7.43
N ASN A 81 -29.54 1.75 -8.56
CA ASN A 81 -29.40 2.80 -9.57
C ASN A 81 -30.23 2.54 -10.84
N GLU A 82 -31.15 1.56 -10.81
CA GLU A 82 -31.98 1.17 -11.96
C GLU A 82 -31.16 0.85 -13.23
N ILE A 83 -29.99 0.23 -13.04
CA ILE A 83 -29.10 -0.20 -14.13
C ILE A 83 -29.42 -1.66 -14.47
N ASP A 84 -29.79 -1.92 -15.72
CA ASP A 84 -30.03 -3.28 -16.20
C ASP A 84 -28.76 -4.14 -16.14
N MET A 85 -28.82 -5.21 -15.35
CA MET A 85 -27.75 -6.19 -15.24
C MET A 85 -27.97 -7.31 -16.28
N PRO A 86 -26.93 -7.76 -17.01
CA PRO A 86 -27.04 -8.93 -17.87
C PRO A 86 -27.36 -10.18 -17.05
N ASP A 87 -28.15 -11.10 -17.63
CA ASP A 87 -28.43 -12.40 -17.02
C ASP A 87 -27.12 -13.20 -16.89
N LEU A 88 -26.66 -13.33 -15.65
CA LEU A 88 -25.43 -14.03 -15.29
C LEU A 88 -25.49 -15.54 -15.60
N LYS A 89 -26.69 -16.12 -15.63
CA LYS A 89 -26.92 -17.53 -15.98
C LYS A 89 -27.11 -17.73 -17.47
N ALA A 90 -27.26 -16.65 -18.25
CA ALA A 90 -27.31 -16.74 -19.69
C ALA A 90 -25.98 -17.29 -20.25
N ARG A 91 -26.09 -17.82 -21.47
CA ARG A 91 -24.92 -18.29 -22.22
C ARG A 91 -24.09 -17.11 -22.69
N HIS A 92 -22.80 -17.16 -22.45
CA HIS A 92 -21.89 -16.18 -23.03
C HIS A 92 -21.57 -16.56 -24.48
N MET A 93 -21.96 -15.72 -25.44
CA MET A 93 -21.60 -15.89 -26.85
C MET A 93 -20.39 -15.02 -27.19
N LYS A 94 -19.24 -15.63 -27.44
CA LYS A 94 -18.04 -14.96 -27.96
C LYS A 94 -18.24 -14.59 -29.45
N GLY A 95 -18.92 -13.46 -29.73
CA GLY A 95 -18.92 -12.75 -31.02
C GLY A 95 -19.45 -13.48 -32.28
N ARG A 96 -20.06 -12.75 -33.21
CA ARG A 96 -20.58 -13.28 -34.50
C ARG A 96 -19.47 -13.46 -35.56
N GLY A 97 -18.37 -14.15 -35.23
CA GLY A 97 -17.30 -14.49 -36.17
C GLY A 97 -17.37 -15.94 -36.63
N ARG A 98 -17.18 -16.21 -37.94
CA ARG A 98 -17.33 -17.55 -38.57
C ARG A 98 -16.30 -18.61 -38.14
N SER A 99 -15.47 -18.37 -37.11
CA SER A 99 -14.38 -19.27 -36.73
C SER A 99 -14.38 -19.75 -35.27
N CYS A 100 -15.39 -19.43 -34.45
CA CYS A 100 -15.38 -19.81 -33.04
C CYS A 100 -16.29 -21.00 -32.74
N GLN A 101 -15.94 -22.17 -33.27
CA GLN A 101 -16.29 -23.43 -32.63
C GLN A 101 -15.33 -23.65 -31.46
N GLN A 102 -15.62 -23.06 -30.29
CA GLN A 102 -15.12 -23.62 -29.04
C GLN A 102 -16.32 -24.04 -28.20
N ASN A 103 -16.26 -25.29 -27.79
CA ASN A 103 -17.38 -26.20 -27.56
C ASN A 103 -17.82 -26.21 -26.09
N ASP A 104 -17.54 -25.14 -25.34
CA ASP A 104 -17.85 -25.08 -23.91
C ASP A 104 -18.93 -24.03 -23.64
N TYR A 105 -20.05 -24.51 -23.10
CA TYR A 105 -21.20 -23.71 -22.66
C TYR A 105 -20.84 -22.87 -21.42
N ILE A 106 -20.01 -21.84 -21.57
CA ILE A 106 -19.68 -20.95 -20.45
C ILE A 106 -20.80 -19.93 -20.19
N THR A 107 -21.09 -19.67 -18.93
CA THR A 107 -22.07 -18.65 -18.52
C THR A 107 -21.48 -17.25 -18.59
N VAL A 108 -22.33 -16.23 -18.64
CA VAL A 108 -21.91 -14.82 -18.51
C VAL A 108 -21.16 -14.60 -17.19
N GLU A 109 -21.62 -15.23 -16.12
CA GLU A 109 -20.93 -15.22 -14.82
C GLU A 109 -19.50 -15.77 -14.93
N HIS A 110 -19.32 -16.92 -15.58
CA HIS A 110 -18.00 -17.52 -15.75
C HIS A 110 -17.05 -16.60 -16.50
N TYR A 111 -17.53 -15.99 -17.58
CA TYR A 111 -16.75 -15.03 -18.36
C TYR A 111 -16.30 -13.83 -17.51
N TYR A 112 -17.21 -13.20 -16.78
CA TYR A 112 -16.83 -12.05 -15.94
C TYR A 112 -15.92 -12.46 -14.77
N HIS A 113 -16.14 -13.62 -14.15
CA HIS A 113 -15.33 -14.09 -13.04
C HIS A 113 -13.91 -14.48 -13.49
N TYR A 114 -13.81 -15.43 -14.42
CA TYR A 114 -12.53 -16.04 -14.73
C TYR A 114 -11.78 -15.31 -15.84
N ASP A 115 -12.47 -14.87 -16.90
CA ASP A 115 -11.82 -14.24 -18.05
C ASP A 115 -11.57 -12.73 -17.87
N ILE A 116 -12.26 -12.07 -16.93
CA ILE A 116 -12.09 -10.64 -16.65
C ILE A 116 -11.54 -10.42 -15.24
N PHE A 117 -12.31 -10.75 -14.20
CA PHE A 117 -11.97 -10.39 -12.82
C PHE A 117 -10.65 -11.01 -12.37
N ASN A 118 -10.49 -12.33 -12.54
CA ASN A 118 -9.25 -13.02 -12.19
C ASN A 118 -8.07 -12.57 -13.04
N VAL A 119 -8.27 -12.38 -14.36
CA VAL A 119 -7.21 -11.88 -15.26
C VAL A 119 -6.70 -10.50 -14.84
N VAL A 120 -7.61 -9.58 -14.46
CA VAL A 120 -7.24 -8.24 -13.99
C VAL A 120 -6.44 -8.33 -12.69
N ILE A 121 -6.87 -9.15 -11.73
CA ILE A 121 -6.15 -9.31 -10.46
C ILE A 121 -4.77 -9.94 -10.69
N ASP A 122 -4.69 -10.97 -11.53
CA ASP A 122 -3.45 -11.64 -11.89
C ASP A 122 -2.48 -10.66 -12.57
N PHE A 123 -2.98 -9.81 -13.45
CA PHE A 123 -2.18 -8.74 -14.04
C PHE A 123 -1.60 -7.78 -12.99
N GLN A 124 -2.41 -7.35 -12.00
CA GLN A 124 -1.91 -6.49 -10.92
C GLN A 124 -0.86 -7.19 -10.06
N LEU A 125 -1.07 -8.47 -9.74
CA LEU A 125 -0.10 -9.27 -8.99
C LEU A 125 1.23 -9.41 -9.75
N ILE A 126 1.17 -9.73 -11.05
CA ILE A 126 2.35 -9.83 -11.91
C ILE A 126 3.09 -8.48 -11.96
N LYS A 127 2.35 -7.38 -12.17
CA LYS A 127 2.95 -6.03 -12.20
C LYS A 127 3.64 -5.67 -10.88
N LEU A 128 3.02 -5.99 -9.74
CA LEU A 128 3.61 -5.79 -8.42
C LEU A 128 4.84 -6.68 -8.18
N ASN A 129 4.83 -7.92 -8.65
CA ASN A 129 5.96 -8.84 -8.54
C ASN A 129 7.14 -8.40 -9.41
N ASN A 130 6.88 -7.90 -10.61
CA ASN A 130 7.92 -7.40 -11.51
C ASN A 130 8.54 -6.09 -11.01
N LYS A 131 7.74 -5.20 -10.41
CA LYS A 131 8.21 -3.94 -9.83
C LYS A 131 8.96 -4.15 -8.52
N PHE A 132 8.57 -5.14 -7.72
CA PHE A 132 9.15 -5.47 -6.42
C PHE A 132 9.46 -6.96 -6.37
N THR A 133 10.58 -7.32 -6.99
CA THR A 133 11.14 -8.67 -6.99
C THR A 133 11.50 -9.11 -5.57
N LYS A 134 11.47 -10.42 -5.32
CA LYS A 134 11.87 -11.00 -4.02
C LYS A 134 13.25 -10.53 -3.59
N GLN A 135 14.23 -10.53 -4.51
CA GLN A 135 15.59 -10.06 -4.25
C GLN A 135 15.64 -8.59 -3.81
N THR A 136 14.85 -7.71 -4.44
CA THR A 136 14.78 -6.29 -4.06
C THR A 136 14.14 -6.12 -2.68
N LEU A 137 13.11 -6.89 -2.35
CA LEU A 137 12.47 -6.87 -1.02
C LEU A 137 13.35 -7.50 0.07
N GLU A 138 14.13 -8.54 -0.26
CA GLU A 138 15.11 -9.18 0.62
C GLU A 138 16.29 -8.26 0.89
N LEU A 139 16.84 -7.59 -0.12
CA LEU A 139 17.86 -6.54 0.04
C LEU A 139 17.37 -5.44 0.98
N PHE A 140 16.15 -4.98 0.81
CA PHE A 140 15.55 -3.97 1.68
C PHE A 140 15.32 -4.45 3.12
N GLY A 141 15.14 -5.74 3.35
CA GLY A 141 15.02 -6.34 4.69
C GLY A 141 16.33 -6.72 5.35
N THR A 142 17.40 -7.00 4.58
CA THR A 142 18.69 -7.47 5.10
C THR A 142 19.69 -6.37 5.43
N PHE A 143 19.44 -5.11 5.08
CA PHE A 143 20.27 -3.98 5.52
C PHE A 143 20.20 -3.70 7.03
N HIS A 144 19.48 -4.52 7.81
CA HIS A 144 19.38 -4.37 9.25
C HIS A 144 19.28 -5.73 9.99
N SER A 145 20.19 -6.66 9.69
CA SER A 145 20.55 -7.72 10.64
C SER A 145 21.98 -7.58 11.11
#